data_AF-A0A9P3BH91-F1
#
_entry.id   AF-A0A9P3BH91-F1
#
_cell.length_a   1.000
_cell.length_b   1.000
_cell.length_c   1.000
_cell.angle_alpha   90.00
_cell.angle_beta   90.00
_cell.angle_gamma   90.00
#
_symmetry.space_group_name_H-M   'P 1'
#
loop_
_entity.id
_entity.type
_entity.pdbx_description
1 polymer ?
#
loop_
_entity_poly.entity_id
_entity_poly.type
_entity_poly.pdbx_seq_one_letter_code
_entity_poly.pdbx_strand_id
1 'polypeptide(L)'
;MALHEITSCSLETKIGRAIKYTAALHRKDGVSEEAFMHWFTNQFLSRAVPIMKKHSILKYAVQKTDPKVHTAFQADVHQVRPGWKVNDCDLVLEYWVYDLESIKNLASDPEWIQTVLGDGNDWLDTSKSTICIGYDTTYFEYGAIVNVAGRRRRSRVSASFD
;
A
#
# COMPACT_ATOMS: atom_id res chain seq x y z
N MET A 1 -11.45 -15.97 -40.04
CA MET A 1 -11.00 -16.20 -38.65
C MET A 1 -10.44 -14.90 -38.14
N ALA A 2 -11.23 -14.15 -37.36
CA ALA A 2 -10.83 -12.87 -36.80
C ALA A 2 -10.05 -13.12 -35.50
N LEU A 3 -8.79 -12.70 -35.47
CA LEU A 3 -7.98 -12.72 -34.25
C LEU A 3 -8.35 -11.50 -33.41
N HIS A 4 -8.80 -11.76 -32.19
CA HIS A 4 -9.06 -10.77 -31.16
C HIS A 4 -7.81 -9.90 -30.93
N GLU A 5 -7.91 -8.61 -31.25
CA GLU A 5 -7.06 -7.61 -30.62
C GLU A 5 -7.47 -7.53 -29.15
N ILE A 6 -6.60 -8.01 -28.26
CA ILE A 6 -6.69 -7.68 -26.84
C ILE A 6 -6.28 -6.21 -26.72
N THR A 7 -7.26 -5.34 -26.93
CA THR A 7 -7.22 -3.97 -26.44
C THR A 7 -7.15 -4.09 -24.92
N SER A 8 -5.93 -4.03 -24.37
CA SER A 8 -5.73 -3.62 -22.98
C SER A 8 -6.19 -2.17 -22.90
N CYS A 9 -7.50 -2.03 -22.78
CA CYS A 9 -8.16 -0.79 -22.45
C CYS A 9 -7.72 -0.49 -21.02
N SER A 10 -6.75 0.40 -20.86
CA SER A 10 -6.44 1.00 -19.57
C SER A 10 -7.75 1.57 -19.03
N LEU A 11 -8.33 0.87 -18.04
CA LEU A 11 -9.51 1.28 -17.27
C LEU A 11 -9.31 2.62 -16.52
N GLU A 12 -8.18 3.29 -16.72
CA GLU A 12 -7.82 4.58 -16.14
C GLU A 12 -8.65 5.76 -16.67
N THR A 13 -9.54 5.58 -17.65
CA THR A 13 -10.10 6.75 -18.37
C THR A 13 -11.49 7.23 -17.91
N LYS A 14 -12.04 6.77 -16.77
CA LYS A 14 -13.27 7.39 -16.22
C LYS A 14 -13.35 7.58 -14.71
N ILE A 15 -12.35 7.15 -13.94
CA ILE A 15 -12.30 7.39 -12.50
C ILE A 15 -10.96 8.03 -12.21
N GLY A 16 -10.94 9.20 -11.55
CA GLY A 16 -9.73 9.98 -11.32
C GLY A 16 -8.60 9.16 -10.69
N ARG A 17 -7.35 9.61 -10.81
CA ARG A 17 -6.22 8.89 -10.24
C ARG A 17 -6.38 8.73 -8.72
N ALA A 18 -6.38 7.49 -8.23
CA ALA A 18 -6.55 7.21 -6.80
C ALA A 18 -5.36 7.74 -5.99
N ILE A 19 -5.67 8.45 -4.90
CA ILE A 19 -4.73 8.87 -3.86
C ILE A 19 -4.39 7.66 -2.99
N LYS A 20 -3.11 7.49 -2.72
CA LYS A 20 -2.61 6.51 -1.76
C LYS A 20 -2.31 7.20 -0.44
N TYR A 21 -2.95 6.72 0.62
CA TYR A 21 -2.66 7.08 2.00
C TYR A 21 -1.98 5.89 2.68
N THR A 22 -0.79 6.11 3.22
CA THR A 22 0.02 5.07 3.85
C THR A 22 0.29 5.45 5.31
N ALA A 23 0.04 4.55 6.24
CA ALA A 23 0.35 4.72 7.65
C ALA A 23 1.34 3.63 8.10
N ALA A 24 2.52 4.04 8.58
CA ALA A 24 3.47 3.15 9.23
C ALA A 24 3.20 3.16 10.74
N LEU A 25 2.88 2.00 11.30
CA LEU A 25 2.45 1.82 12.67
C LEU A 25 3.47 1.02 13.47
N HIS A 26 3.67 1.45 14.72
CA HIS A 26 4.46 0.73 15.70
C HIS A 26 3.54 0.15 16.77
N ARG A 27 3.82 -1.08 17.19
CA ARG A 27 3.18 -1.65 18.37
C ARG A 27 3.68 -0.94 19.63
N LYS A 28 2.86 -0.93 20.67
CA LYS A 28 3.20 -0.34 21.96
C LYS A 28 4.30 -1.13 22.66
N ASP A 29 5.17 -0.43 23.38
CA ASP A 29 6.23 -1.06 24.15
C ASP A 29 5.65 -2.05 25.18
N GLY A 30 6.23 -3.26 25.24
CA GLY A 30 5.74 -4.35 26.09
C GLY A 30 4.70 -5.26 25.44
N VAL A 31 4.13 -4.90 24.28
CA VAL A 31 3.28 -5.80 23.50
C VAL A 31 4.16 -6.72 22.64
N SER A 32 3.96 -8.03 22.77
CA SER A 32 4.65 -9.01 21.93
C SER A 32 4.14 -8.95 20.48
N GLU A 33 5.00 -9.28 19.53
CA GLU A 33 4.63 -9.36 18.11
C GLU A 33 3.44 -10.29 17.88
N GLU A 34 3.48 -11.49 18.49
CA GLU A 34 2.45 -12.50 18.33
C GLU A 34 1.08 -11.99 18.82
N ALA A 35 1.05 -11.38 20.00
CA ALA A 35 -0.18 -10.80 20.54
C ALA A 35 -0.68 -9.66 19.65
N PHE A 36 0.23 -8.78 19.22
CA PHE A 36 -0.11 -7.65 18.35
C PHE A 36 -0.68 -8.11 17.01
N MET A 37 -0.04 -9.09 16.36
CA MET A 37 -0.51 -9.64 15.09
C MET A 37 -1.84 -10.37 15.25
N HIS A 38 -2.03 -11.13 16.32
CA HIS A 38 -3.30 -11.80 16.62
C HIS A 38 -4.44 -10.78 16.80
N TRP A 39 -4.21 -9.73 17.60
CA TRP A 39 -5.17 -8.63 17.73
C TRP A 39 -5.45 -7.97 16.39
N PHE A 40 -4.40 -7.60 15.65
CA PHE A 40 -4.56 -6.89 14.39
C PHE A 40 -5.39 -7.70 13.39
N THR A 41 -5.07 -8.98 13.19
CA THR A 41 -5.78 -9.80 12.19
C THR A 41 -7.17 -10.20 12.61
N ASN A 42 -7.36 -10.57 13.89
CA ASN A 42 -8.60 -11.22 14.32
C ASN A 42 -9.61 -10.22 14.89
N GLN A 43 -9.15 -9.07 15.39
CA GLN A 43 -9.99 -8.07 16.04
C GLN A 43 -10.00 -6.74 15.29
N PHE A 44 -8.83 -6.18 14.96
CA PHE A 44 -8.79 -4.90 14.27
C PHE A 44 -9.37 -5.02 12.86
N LEU A 45 -8.84 -5.91 12.02
CA LEU A 45 -9.29 -6.05 10.62
C LEU A 45 -10.77 -6.45 10.50
N SER A 46 -11.24 -7.36 11.35
CA SER A 46 -12.64 -7.83 11.32
C SER A 46 -13.64 -6.70 11.60
N ARG A 47 -13.28 -5.75 12.47
CA ARG A 47 -14.06 -4.55 12.77
C ARG A 47 -13.86 -3.45 11.73
N ALA A 48 -12.63 -3.28 11.24
CA ALA A 48 -12.23 -2.14 10.42
C ALA A 48 -12.70 -2.24 8.97
N VAL A 49 -12.58 -3.41 8.33
CA VAL A 49 -12.86 -3.58 6.89
C VAL A 49 -14.31 -3.23 6.51
N PRO A 50 -15.36 -3.64 7.26
CA PRO A 50 -16.74 -3.23 6.96
C PRO A 50 -16.93 -1.71 6.95
N ILE A 51 -16.32 -1.00 7.90
CA ILE A 51 -16.42 0.46 8.03
C ILE A 51 -15.62 1.16 6.93
N MET A 52 -14.43 0.67 6.60
CA MET A 52 -13.67 1.18 5.44
C MET A 52 -14.47 1.07 4.14
N LYS A 53 -15.19 -0.05 3.95
CA LYS A 53 -16.06 -0.24 2.78
C LYS A 53 -17.20 0.79 2.73
N LYS A 54 -17.82 1.10 3.88
CA LYS A 54 -18.85 2.16 4.03
C LYS A 54 -18.33 3.54 3.61
N HIS A 55 -17.05 3.84 3.87
CA HIS A 55 -16.41 5.11 3.52
C HIS A 55 -15.74 5.13 2.13
N SER A 56 -16.07 4.16 1.27
CA SER A 56 -15.58 4.10 -0.12
C SER A 56 -14.05 4.01 -0.25
N ILE A 57 -13.39 3.36 0.71
CA ILE A 57 -11.99 2.95 0.54
C ILE A 57 -11.93 1.92 -0.60
N LEU A 58 -11.18 2.24 -1.66
CA LEU A 58 -11.14 1.47 -2.91
C LEU A 58 -10.33 0.18 -2.78
N LYS A 59 -9.22 0.29 -2.05
CA LYS A 59 -8.31 -0.81 -1.76
C LYS A 59 -7.72 -0.57 -0.38
N TYR A 60 -7.55 -1.65 0.35
CA TYR A 60 -6.83 -1.67 1.61
C TYR A 60 -5.82 -2.81 1.56
N ALA A 61 -4.55 -2.51 1.84
CA ALA A 61 -3.48 -3.50 1.89
C ALA A 61 -2.63 -3.29 3.13
N VAL A 62 -1.97 -4.35 3.58
CA VAL A 62 -1.14 -4.34 4.78
C VAL A 62 0.17 -5.06 4.47
N GLN A 63 1.28 -4.35 4.61
CA GLN A 63 2.59 -4.97 4.70
C GLN A 63 2.91 -5.19 6.18
N LYS A 64 3.21 -6.43 6.54
CA LYS A 64 3.68 -6.79 7.88
C LYS A 64 5.19 -6.90 7.86
N THR A 65 5.85 -6.31 8.85
CA THR A 65 7.28 -6.50 9.03
C THR A 65 7.51 -7.86 9.67
N ASP A 66 8.15 -8.76 8.93
CA ASP A 66 8.65 -10.03 9.46
C ASP A 66 10.05 -9.78 10.05
N PRO A 67 10.27 -9.99 11.37
CA PRO A 67 11.56 -9.71 11.99
C PRO A 67 12.71 -10.53 11.40
N LYS A 68 12.46 -11.74 10.91
CA LYS A 68 13.50 -12.59 10.32
C LYS A 68 13.96 -12.00 9.00
N VAL A 69 13.02 -11.62 8.13
CA VAL A 69 13.33 -10.98 6.85
C VAL A 69 13.96 -9.60 7.05
N HIS A 70 13.44 -8.82 8.00
CA HIS A 70 13.96 -7.50 8.35
C HIS A 70 15.42 -7.59 8.83
N THR A 71 15.70 -8.45 9.83
CA THR A 71 17.04 -8.60 10.40
C THR A 71 18.04 -9.10 9.38
N ALA A 72 17.62 -10.00 8.48
CA ALA A 72 18.49 -10.54 7.43
C ALA A 72 19.07 -9.45 6.52
N PHE A 73 18.27 -8.45 6.13
CA PHE A 73 18.77 -7.34 5.30
C PHE A 73 19.36 -6.18 6.12
N GLN A 74 18.94 -6.01 7.37
CA GLN A 74 19.41 -4.93 8.23
C GLN A 74 20.93 -4.98 8.48
N ALA A 75 21.53 -6.18 8.54
CA ALA A 75 22.98 -6.33 8.67
C ALA A 75 23.76 -5.75 7.48
N ASP A 76 23.17 -5.79 6.28
CA ASP A 76 23.82 -5.43 5.02
C ASP A 76 23.42 -4.03 4.50
N VAL A 77 22.38 -3.42 5.07
CA VAL A 77 21.81 -2.17 4.56
C VAL A 77 22.86 -1.06 4.41
N HIS A 78 23.79 -0.94 5.37
CA HIS A 78 24.82 0.09 5.33
C HIS A 78 25.88 -0.17 4.25
N GLN A 79 26.08 -1.43 3.85
CA GLN A 79 26.99 -1.79 2.75
C GLN A 79 26.34 -1.52 1.39
N VAL A 80 25.07 -1.88 1.23
CA VAL A 80 24.34 -1.74 -0.04
C VAL A 80 23.84 -0.31 -0.26
N ARG A 81 23.44 0.38 0.81
CA ARG A 81 22.88 1.73 0.83
C ARG A 81 23.45 2.54 2.01
N PRO A 82 24.69 3.05 1.91
CA PRO A 82 25.29 3.88 2.95
C PRO A 82 24.37 5.06 3.35
N GLY A 83 24.19 5.27 4.65
CA GLY A 83 23.35 6.33 5.22
C GLY A 83 21.84 6.03 5.29
N TRP A 84 21.37 4.89 4.78
CA TRP A 84 19.98 4.49 4.86
C TRP A 84 19.71 3.64 6.11
N LYS A 85 18.47 3.68 6.60
CA LYS A 85 17.96 2.80 7.66
C LYS A 85 16.80 1.96 7.14
N VAL A 86 16.70 0.73 7.59
CA VAL A 86 15.48 -0.07 7.38
C VAL A 86 14.40 0.47 8.32
N ASN A 87 13.18 0.62 7.81
CA ASN A 87 12.04 1.06 8.62
C ASN A 87 11.62 -0.09 9.55
N ASP A 88 11.57 0.20 10.85
CA ASP A 88 11.32 -0.74 11.94
C ASP A 88 9.87 -0.74 12.44
N CYS A 89 8.94 -0.12 11.69
CA CYS A 89 7.52 -0.22 11.98
C CYS A 89 7.02 -1.67 11.85
N ASP A 90 6.04 -2.05 12.66
CA ASP A 90 5.44 -3.39 12.63
C ASP A 90 4.51 -3.59 11.43
N LEU A 91 3.77 -2.55 11.06
CA LEU A 91 2.80 -2.58 9.97
C LEU A 91 2.91 -1.34 9.09
N VAL A 92 2.75 -1.52 7.79
CA VAL A 92 2.46 -0.45 6.84
C VAL A 92 1.06 -0.70 6.29
N LEU A 93 0.12 0.17 6.65
CA LEU A 93 -1.25 0.14 6.16
C LEU A 93 -1.36 1.05 4.94
N GLU A 94 -2.00 0.57 3.88
CA GLU A 94 -2.15 1.30 2.63
C GLU A 94 -3.63 1.37 2.24
N TYR A 95 -4.11 2.58 1.97
CA TYR A 95 -5.48 2.89 1.57
C TYR A 95 -5.45 3.59 0.23
N TRP A 96 -6.34 3.20 -0.69
CA TRP A 96 -6.58 3.93 -1.93
C TRP A 96 -7.95 4.58 -1.90
N VAL A 97 -8.01 5.87 -2.21
CA VAL A 97 -9.23 6.68 -2.23
C VAL A 97 -9.22 7.62 -3.42
N TYR A 98 -10.39 8.05 -3.92
CA TYR A 98 -10.44 9.12 -4.93
C TYR A 98 -10.38 10.52 -4.31
N ASP A 99 -10.71 10.64 -3.03
CA ASP A 99 -10.73 11.89 -2.28
C ASP A 99 -10.27 11.64 -0.84
N LEU A 100 -9.48 12.55 -0.29
CA LEU A 100 -9.05 12.51 1.11
C LEU A 100 -10.22 12.69 2.09
N GLU A 101 -11.34 13.24 1.64
CA GLU A 101 -12.54 13.35 2.48
C GLU A 101 -13.05 11.97 2.93
N SER A 102 -12.88 10.92 2.12
CA SER A 102 -13.15 9.53 2.54
C SER A 102 -12.35 9.13 3.78
N ILE A 103 -11.07 9.53 3.86
CA ILE A 103 -10.21 9.23 5.02
C ILE A 103 -10.63 10.06 6.23
N LYS A 104 -10.95 11.35 6.05
CA LYS A 104 -11.41 12.20 7.16
C LYS A 104 -12.75 11.74 7.73
N ASN A 105 -13.67 11.35 6.86
CA ASN A 105 -14.98 10.81 7.24
C ASN A 105 -14.83 9.50 8.00
N LEU A 106 -13.94 8.60 7.54
CA LEU A 106 -13.58 7.40 8.28
C LEU A 106 -13.01 7.73 9.67
N ALA A 107 -12.02 8.64 9.73
CA ALA A 107 -11.36 9.02 10.97
C ALA A 107 -12.30 9.71 11.99
N SER A 108 -13.38 10.33 11.51
CA SER A 108 -14.39 11.01 12.34
C SER A 108 -15.64 10.16 12.60
N ASP A 109 -15.74 8.96 12.01
CA ASP A 109 -16.89 8.07 12.21
C ASP A 109 -16.90 7.58 13.66
N PRO A 110 -17.97 7.82 14.44
CA PRO A 110 -18.07 7.34 15.81
C PRO A 110 -17.93 5.81 15.92
N GLU A 111 -18.43 5.07 14.92
CA GLU A 111 -18.33 3.61 14.85
C GLU A 111 -16.86 3.19 14.68
N TRP A 112 -16.09 3.91 13.86
CA TRP A 112 -14.66 3.70 13.70
C TRP A 112 -13.91 3.97 15.01
N ILE A 113 -14.17 5.12 15.62
CA ILE A 113 -13.50 5.54 16.86
C ILE A 113 -13.77 4.55 17.99
N GLN A 114 -15.02 4.15 18.19
CA GLN A 114 -15.42 3.30 19.31
C GLN A 114 -15.10 1.82 19.07
N THR A 115 -15.40 1.32 17.87
CA THR A 115 -15.35 -0.12 17.57
C THR A 115 -13.95 -0.54 17.15
N VAL A 116 -13.24 0.29 16.39
CA VAL A 116 -11.93 -0.07 15.80
C VAL A 116 -10.78 0.50 16.61
N LEU A 117 -10.88 1.77 17.02
CA LEU A 117 -9.81 2.45 17.76
C LEU A 117 -9.98 2.42 19.29
N GLY A 118 -11.10 1.90 19.80
CA GLY A 118 -11.43 1.96 21.23
C GLY A 118 -10.36 1.35 22.14
N ASP A 119 -9.74 0.24 21.70
CA ASP A 119 -8.61 -0.42 22.36
C ASP A 119 -7.27 -0.10 21.69
N GLY A 120 -7.24 0.71 20.63
CA GLY A 120 -6.05 0.95 19.80
C GLY A 120 -4.84 1.49 20.57
N ASN A 121 -5.08 2.30 21.61
CA ASN A 121 -4.02 2.86 22.47
C ASN A 121 -3.32 1.80 23.35
N ASP A 122 -3.89 0.62 23.52
CA ASP A 122 -3.25 -0.49 24.24
C ASP A 122 -2.30 -1.27 23.33
N TRP A 123 -2.49 -1.17 22.01
CA TRP A 123 -1.76 -1.93 21.02
C TRP A 123 -0.76 -1.11 20.21
N LEU A 124 -1.02 0.18 20.01
CA LEU A 124 -0.26 1.05 19.09
C LEU A 124 0.50 2.15 19.84
N ASP A 125 1.71 2.43 19.36
CA ASP A 125 2.47 3.63 19.70
C ASP A 125 2.28 4.67 18.59
N THR A 126 1.31 5.55 18.80
CA THR A 126 0.98 6.61 17.84
C THR A 126 2.05 7.71 17.79
N SER A 127 2.94 7.81 18.79
CA SER A 127 4.01 8.82 18.81
C SER A 127 5.12 8.53 17.80
N LYS A 128 5.31 7.26 17.46
CA LYS A 128 6.29 6.78 16.45
C LYS A 128 5.67 6.61 15.06
N SER A 129 4.34 6.62 14.98
CA SER A 129 3.62 6.32 13.74
C SER A 129 3.72 7.48 12.74
N THR A 130 3.85 7.17 11.45
CA THR A 130 4.00 8.18 10.39
C THR A 130 2.98 7.98 9.27
N ILE A 131 2.66 9.07 8.57
CA ILE A 131 1.73 9.07 7.44
C ILE A 131 2.45 9.59 6.20
N CYS A 132 2.26 8.91 5.07
CA CYS A 132 2.67 9.35 3.74
C CYS A 132 1.43 9.41 2.83
N ILE A 133 1.28 10.49 2.08
CA ILE A 133 0.15 10.68 1.16
C ILE A 133 0.71 11.05 -0.20
N GLY A 134 0.24 10.37 -1.24
CA GLY A 134 0.68 10.64 -2.60
C GLY A 134 -0.07 9.80 -3.63
N TYR A 135 0.60 9.51 -4.73
CA TYR A 135 0.06 8.68 -5.80
C TYR A 135 1.09 7.64 -6.22
N ASP A 136 0.65 6.41 -6.46
CA ASP A 136 1.50 5.39 -7.07
C ASP A 136 1.58 5.67 -8.59
N THR A 137 2.79 5.82 -9.12
CA THR A 137 3.03 5.77 -10.58
C THR A 137 3.81 4.50 -10.86
N THR A 138 3.20 3.55 -11.57
CA THR A 138 3.92 2.37 -12.03
C THR A 138 4.80 2.74 -13.22
N TYR A 139 6.09 2.36 -13.17
CA TYR A 139 7.05 2.54 -14.27
C TYR A 139 7.55 1.21 -14.86
N PHE A 140 7.35 0.11 -14.14
CA PHE A 140 7.67 -1.23 -14.59
C PHE A 140 6.71 -2.23 -13.94
N GLU A 141 6.05 -3.05 -14.74
CA GLU A 141 5.12 -4.07 -14.25
C GLU A 141 5.13 -5.27 -15.18
N TYR A 142 5.08 -6.49 -14.63
CA TYR A 142 5.05 -7.75 -15.39
C TYR A 142 6.12 -7.84 -16.50
N GLY A 143 7.33 -7.33 -16.25
CA GLY A 143 8.43 -7.37 -17.22
C GLY A 143 8.42 -6.23 -18.26
N ALA A 144 7.42 -5.36 -18.27
CA ALA A 144 7.27 -4.27 -19.22
C ALA A 144 7.56 -2.91 -18.58
N ILE A 145 8.28 -2.05 -19.31
CA ILE A 145 8.44 -0.63 -18.94
C ILE A 145 7.19 0.13 -19.37
N VAL A 146 6.61 0.87 -18.43
CA VAL A 146 5.42 1.71 -18.61
C VAL A 146 5.73 3.13 -18.17
N ASN A 147 5.02 4.14 -18.69
CA ASN A 147 5.14 5.55 -18.25
C ASN A 147 6.55 6.18 -18.29
N VAL A 148 7.48 5.61 -19.07
CA VAL A 148 8.82 6.19 -19.34
C VAL A 148 8.85 6.71 -20.78
N ALA A 149 9.18 7.99 -20.97
CA ALA A 149 9.32 8.56 -22.30
C ALA A 149 10.52 7.92 -23.04
N GLY A 150 10.33 7.47 -24.28
CA GLY A 150 11.44 7.28 -25.23
C GLY A 150 11.73 5.90 -25.82
N ARG A 151 10.88 4.87 -25.70
CA ARG A 151 11.05 3.66 -26.56
C ARG A 151 10.18 3.76 -27.82
N ARG A 152 10.65 4.52 -28.81
CA ARG A 152 10.16 4.34 -30.19
C ARG A 152 10.43 2.89 -30.56
N ARG A 153 9.37 2.08 -30.71
CA ARG A 153 9.45 0.80 -31.42
C ARG A 153 10.11 1.10 -32.77
N ARG A 154 11.34 0.62 -33.00
CA ARG A 154 11.83 0.50 -34.37
C ARG A 154 10.90 -0.53 -35.02
N SER A 155 9.94 -0.05 -35.80
CA SER A 155 9.20 -0.90 -36.72
C SER A 155 10.24 -1.60 -37.59
N ARG A 156 10.29 -2.92 -37.49
CA ARG A 156 11.06 -3.75 -38.40
C ARG A 156 10.35 -3.62 -39.74
N VAL A 157 10.83 -2.72 -40.60
CA VAL A 157 10.45 -2.72 -42.01
C VAL A 157 10.94 -4.03 -42.57
N SER A 158 10.03 -5.00 -42.75
CA SER A 158 10.30 -6.14 -43.61
C SER A 158 10.37 -5.59 -45.03
N ALA A 159 11.59 -5.41 -45.53
CA ALA A 159 11.81 -5.31 -46.97
C ALA A 159 11.38 -6.64 -47.59
N SER A 160 10.22 -6.64 -48.23
CA SER A 160 9.92 -7.58 -49.30
C SER A 160 10.89 -7.29 -50.43
N PHE A 161 11.86 -8.19 -50.64
CA PHE A 161 12.50 -8.34 -51.94
C PHE A 161 11.62 -9.27 -52.77
N ASP A 162 11.50 -8.92 -54.05
CA ASP A 162 10.52 -9.38 -55.05
C ASP A 162 10.26 -10.89 -55.12
#